data_AF-A0A536XMU1-F1
#
_entry.id   AF-A0A536XMU1-F1
#
_cell.length_a   1.000
_cell.length_b   1.000
_cell.length_c   1.000
_cell.angle_alpha   90.00
_cell.angle_beta   90.00
_cell.angle_gamma   90.00
#
_symmetry.space_group_name_H-M   'P 1'
#
loop_
_entity.id
_entity.type
_entity.pdbx_description
1 polymer ?
#
loop_
_entity_poly.entity_id
_entity_poly.type
_entity_poly.pdbx_seq_one_letter_code
_entity_poly.pdbx_strand_id
1 'polypeptide(L)'
;IAKHVPEKNRDSAVVKELASWGCNTTMHVARLIAPKIDGEDHTKDIDFTFGGIRARWQAGYADTKAMLSRAPWNQPGDPIDGVVIHDPVTRPTRPLARGVDGFAGKTK
;
A
#
# COMPACT_ATOMS: atom_id res chain seq x y z
N ILE A 1 -1.44 -5.73 19.89
CA ILE A 1 -0.72 -6.40 21.00
C ILE A 1 -1.68 -6.81 22.13
N ALA A 2 -2.54 -5.92 22.64
CA ALA A 2 -3.50 -6.24 23.72
C ALA A 2 -4.32 -7.53 23.54
N LYS A 3 -4.76 -7.84 22.31
CA LYS A 3 -5.50 -9.07 21.97
C LYS A 3 -4.72 -10.38 22.20
N HIS A 4 -3.38 -10.32 22.22
CA HIS A 4 -2.50 -11.48 22.46
C HIS A 4 -2.03 -11.60 23.92
N VAL A 5 -2.38 -10.64 24.79
CA VAL A 5 -2.09 -10.72 26.23
C VAL A 5 -3.14 -11.61 26.90
N PRO A 6 -2.75 -12.54 27.81
CA PRO A 6 -3.70 -13.34 28.59
C PRO A 6 -4.69 -12.46 29.36
N GLU A 7 -5.97 -12.86 29.42
CA GLU A 7 -7.05 -12.04 30.01
C GLU A 7 -6.72 -11.53 31.42
N LYS A 8 -6.18 -12.40 32.27
CA LYS A 8 -5.80 -12.08 33.66
C LYS A 8 -4.78 -10.93 33.79
N ASN A 9 -4.06 -10.59 32.72
CA ASN A 9 -3.04 -9.54 32.70
C ASN A 9 -3.49 -8.27 31.96
N ARG A 10 -4.60 -8.33 31.19
CA ARG A 10 -5.06 -7.21 30.33
C ARG A 10 -5.44 -5.96 31.12
N ASP A 11 -5.91 -6.14 32.35
CA ASP A 11 -6.35 -5.02 33.19
C ASP A 11 -5.25 -4.31 33.96
N SER A 12 -4.02 -4.84 33.94
CA SER A 12 -2.89 -4.19 34.59
C SER A 12 -2.62 -2.81 33.98
N ALA A 13 -2.25 -1.85 34.83
CA ALA A 13 -1.97 -0.47 34.40
C ALA A 13 -0.91 -0.43 33.29
N VAL A 14 0.15 -1.22 33.43
CA VAL A 14 1.24 -1.34 32.45
C VAL A 14 0.74 -1.83 31.08
N VAL A 15 -0.15 -2.83 31.04
CA VAL A 15 -0.68 -3.34 29.77
C VAL A 15 -1.61 -2.33 29.11
N LYS A 16 -2.43 -1.62 29.89
CA LYS A 16 -3.31 -0.55 29.38
C LYS A 16 -2.51 0.61 28.80
N GLU A 17 -1.45 1.02 29.49
CA GLU A 17 -0.54 2.07 29.01
C GLU A 17 0.11 1.66 27.68
N LEU A 18 0.73 0.48 27.61
CA LEU A 18 1.35 -0.01 26.38
C LEU A 18 0.35 -0.18 25.22
N ALA A 19 -0.88 -0.61 25.52
CA ALA A 19 -1.92 -0.74 24.51
C ALA A 19 -2.36 0.62 23.94
N SER A 20 -2.28 1.69 24.73
CA SER A 20 -2.65 3.05 24.30
C SER A 20 -1.68 3.66 23.29
N TRP A 21 -0.43 3.17 23.24
CA TRP A 21 0.57 3.65 22.28
C TRP A 21 0.36 3.07 20.87
N GLY A 22 -0.42 2.00 20.75
CA GLY A 22 -0.73 1.38 19.46
C GLY A 22 -1.78 2.15 18.68
N CYS A 23 -1.53 2.42 17.41
CA CYS A 23 -2.57 2.83 16.48
C CYS A 23 -3.31 1.58 15.97
N ASN A 24 -4.61 1.47 16.25
CA ASN A 24 -5.44 0.36 15.78
C ASN A 24 -6.10 0.62 14.41
N THR A 25 -5.78 1.74 13.77
CA THR A 25 -6.32 2.08 12.46
C THR A 25 -5.55 1.36 11.37
N THR A 26 -6.25 0.56 10.56
CA THR A 26 -5.72 0.02 9.31
C THR A 26 -6.05 0.99 8.17
N MET A 27 -5.03 1.52 7.52
CA MET A 27 -5.18 2.39 6.35
C MET A 27 -5.03 1.59 5.06
N HIS A 28 -6.01 1.70 4.16
CA HIS A 28 -5.93 1.10 2.83
C HIS A 28 -5.51 2.17 1.82
N VAL A 29 -4.42 1.94 1.09
CA VAL A 29 -3.88 2.85 0.09
C VAL A 29 -4.00 2.20 -1.29
N ALA A 30 -4.95 2.68 -2.10
CA ALA A 30 -5.05 2.30 -3.51
C ALA A 30 -4.10 3.16 -4.34
N ARG A 31 -3.05 2.55 -4.92
CA ARG A 31 -2.08 3.28 -5.74
C ARG A 31 -2.54 3.29 -7.19
N LEU A 32 -2.83 4.47 -7.70
CA LEU A 32 -3.07 4.72 -9.13
C LEU A 32 -1.82 5.37 -9.70
N ILE A 33 -0.88 4.53 -10.14
CA ILE A 33 0.38 4.99 -10.72
C ILE A 33 0.17 5.12 -12.22
N ALA A 34 0.55 6.26 -12.80
CA ALA A 34 0.47 6.46 -14.24
C ALA A 34 1.10 5.26 -14.99
N PRO A 35 0.33 4.55 -15.82
CA PRO A 35 0.84 3.42 -16.58
C PRO A 35 1.80 3.92 -17.65
N LYS A 36 2.85 3.12 -17.91
CA LYS A 36 3.73 3.39 -19.04
C LYS A 36 2.95 3.22 -20.33
N ILE A 37 2.98 4.24 -21.18
CA ILE A 37 2.48 4.16 -22.55
C ILE A 37 3.66 3.99 -23.51
N ASP A 38 3.41 3.47 -24.72
CA ASP A 38 4.45 3.26 -25.71
C ASP A 38 5.21 4.56 -26.01
N GLY A 39 6.53 4.45 -26.17
CA GLY A 39 7.43 5.60 -26.32
C GLY A 39 7.84 6.24 -25.00
N GLU A 40 7.39 5.73 -23.84
CA GLU A 40 7.88 6.21 -22.54
C GLU A 40 9.14 5.50 -22.03
N ASP A 41 10.30 5.99 -22.47
CA ASP A 41 11.60 5.64 -21.88
C ASP A 41 12.22 6.79 -21.06
N HIS A 42 13.46 6.60 -20.61
CA HIS A 42 14.20 7.55 -19.78
C HIS A 42 14.77 8.74 -20.57
N THR A 43 14.68 8.70 -21.91
CA THR A 43 15.12 9.74 -22.84
C THR A 43 13.96 10.50 -23.47
N LYS A 44 12.71 10.11 -23.18
CA LYS A 44 11.51 10.73 -23.74
C LYS A 44 11.37 12.20 -23.34
N ASP A 45 10.89 13.00 -24.26
CA ASP A 45 10.33 14.32 -23.95
C ASP A 45 8.89 14.18 -23.41
N ILE A 46 8.38 15.23 -22.75
CA ILE A 46 7.00 15.25 -22.27
C ILE A 46 6.07 15.48 -23.48
N ASP A 47 5.35 14.42 -23.84
CA ASP A 47 4.34 14.49 -24.89
C ASP A 47 3.05 15.21 -24.42
N PHE A 48 2.86 16.44 -24.90
CA PHE A 48 1.66 17.26 -24.74
C PHE A 48 0.76 17.28 -25.98
N THR A 49 1.00 16.40 -26.95
CA THR A 49 0.09 16.29 -28.10
C THR A 49 -1.30 15.87 -27.61
N PHE A 50 -2.33 16.24 -28.38
CA PHE A 50 -3.69 15.82 -28.09
C PHE A 50 -3.80 14.29 -27.94
N GLY A 51 -3.09 13.54 -28.80
CA GLY A 51 -3.02 12.08 -28.74
C GLY A 51 -2.42 11.58 -27.43
N GLY A 52 -1.27 12.12 -27.03
CA GLY A 52 -0.58 11.75 -25.78
C GLY A 52 -1.39 12.06 -24.53
N ILE A 53 -2.02 13.24 -24.47
CA ILE A 53 -2.89 13.62 -23.35
C ILE A 53 -4.09 12.68 -23.26
N ARG A 54 -4.76 12.42 -24.39
CA ARG A 54 -5.92 11.51 -24.43
C ARG A 54 -5.53 10.09 -24.02
N ALA A 55 -4.38 9.59 -24.48
CA ALA A 55 -3.89 8.27 -24.12
C ALA A 55 -3.64 8.15 -22.61
N ARG A 56 -2.97 9.13 -21.98
CA ARG A 56 -2.75 9.15 -20.53
C ARG A 56 -4.05 9.19 -19.72
N TRP A 57 -5.01 10.00 -20.15
CA TRP A 57 -6.34 10.04 -19.52
C TRP A 57 -7.06 8.70 -19.58
N GLN A 58 -7.10 8.06 -20.75
CA GLN A 58 -7.76 6.77 -20.91
C GLN A 58 -7.10 5.68 -20.07
N ALA A 59 -5.76 5.67 -20.02
CA ALA A 59 -5.03 4.69 -19.25
C ALA A 59 -5.29 4.85 -17.73
N GLY A 60 -5.22 6.07 -17.20
CA GLY A 60 -5.56 6.34 -15.80
C GLY A 60 -7.03 6.04 -15.46
N TYR A 61 -7.95 6.35 -16.36
CA TYR A 61 -9.37 6.02 -16.19
C TYR A 61 -9.60 4.51 -16.15
N ALA A 62 -8.98 3.75 -17.05
CA ALA A 62 -9.06 2.29 -17.08
C ALA A 62 -8.50 1.66 -15.80
N ASP A 63 -7.32 2.09 -15.34
CA ASP A 63 -6.71 1.62 -14.09
C ASP A 63 -7.59 1.91 -12.86
N THR A 64 -8.15 3.12 -12.80
CA THR A 64 -9.07 3.51 -11.72
C THR A 64 -10.31 2.64 -11.71
N LYS A 65 -10.92 2.42 -12.89
CA LYS A 65 -12.10 1.56 -13.03
C LYS A 65 -11.81 0.12 -12.62
N ALA A 66 -10.65 -0.41 -12.99
CA ALA A 66 -10.22 -1.76 -12.60
C ALA A 66 -10.01 -1.87 -11.07
N MET A 67 -9.36 -0.88 -10.44
CA MET A 67 -9.16 -0.86 -9.00
C MET A 67 -10.48 -0.80 -8.24
N LEU A 68 -11.40 0.08 -8.65
CA LEU A 68 -12.74 0.20 -8.06
C LEU A 68 -13.56 -1.08 -8.25
N SER A 69 -13.50 -1.69 -9.43
CA SER A 69 -14.22 -2.95 -9.70
C SER A 69 -13.70 -4.10 -8.85
N ARG A 70 -12.41 -4.13 -8.54
CA ARG A 70 -11.82 -5.15 -7.66
C ARG A 70 -12.09 -4.86 -6.18
N ALA A 71 -12.15 -3.58 -5.80
CA ALA A 71 -12.35 -3.10 -4.43
C ALA A 71 -11.60 -3.92 -3.37
N PRO A 72 -10.27 -4.11 -3.50
CA PRO A 72 -9.52 -5.07 -2.67
C PRO A 72 -9.51 -4.70 -1.18
N TRP A 73 -9.83 -3.45 -0.82
CA TRP A 73 -10.01 -3.02 0.57
C TRP A 73 -11.23 -3.63 1.27
N ASN A 74 -12.16 -4.23 0.54
CA ASN A 74 -13.26 -4.98 1.13
C ASN A 74 -12.84 -6.39 1.59
N GLN A 75 -11.64 -6.84 1.22
CA GLN A 75 -11.09 -8.12 1.67
C GLN A 75 -10.38 -7.98 3.02
N PRO A 76 -10.40 -9.02 3.87
CA PRO A 76 -9.64 -9.02 5.12
C PRO A 76 -8.15 -8.79 4.86
N GLY A 77 -7.57 -7.78 5.49
CA GLY A 77 -6.11 -7.58 5.56
C GLY A 77 -5.51 -8.23 6.80
N ASP A 78 -4.18 -8.31 6.88
CA ASP A 78 -3.51 -8.73 8.12
C ASP A 78 -3.77 -7.67 9.21
N PRO A 79 -4.36 -8.03 10.36
CA PRO A 79 -4.60 -7.09 11.45
C PRO A 79 -3.33 -6.50 12.09
N ILE A 80 -2.14 -6.97 11.72
CA ILE A 80 -0.84 -6.39 12.11
C ILE A 80 -0.44 -5.27 11.14
N ASP A 81 -0.92 -5.28 9.90
CA ASP A 81 -0.61 -4.27 8.90
C ASP A 81 -1.38 -2.98 9.18
N GLY A 82 -0.69 -1.97 9.72
CA GLY A 82 -1.25 -0.62 9.88
C GLY A 82 -1.51 0.08 8.53
N VAL A 83 -0.81 -0.32 7.47
CA VAL A 83 -0.98 0.21 6.10
C VAL A 83 -0.99 -0.94 5.11
N VAL A 84 -2.07 -1.05 4.34
CA VAL A 84 -2.24 -2.06 3.28
C VAL A 84 -2.20 -1.35 1.92
N ILE A 85 -1.25 -1.71 1.07
CA ILE A 85 -1.07 -1.11 -0.25
C ILE A 85 -1.70 -1.99 -1.33
N HIS A 86 -2.57 -1.40 -2.15
CA HIS A 86 -3.23 -2.05 -3.27
C HIS A 86 -2.67 -1.52 -4.59
N ASP A 87 -1.95 -2.37 -5.31
CA ASP A 87 -1.41 -2.06 -6.64
C ASP A 87 -2.33 -2.52 -7.77
N PRO A 88 -2.34 -1.82 -8.93
CA PRO A 88 -3.08 -2.26 -10.11
C PRO A 88 -2.47 -3.56 -10.66
N VAL A 89 -3.33 -4.42 -11.21
CA VAL A 89 -2.97 -5.78 -11.67
C VAL A 89 -1.91 -5.77 -12.78
N THR A 90 -1.88 -4.71 -13.58
CA THR A 90 -0.91 -4.50 -14.67
C THR A 90 0.52 -4.24 -14.18
N ARG A 91 0.71 -4.01 -12.87
CA ARG A 91 2.04 -3.91 -12.26
C ARG A 91 2.29 -5.17 -11.43
N PRO A 92 3.40 -5.90 -11.65
CA PRO A 92 3.80 -6.94 -10.71
C PRO A 92 4.00 -6.28 -9.34
N THR A 93 3.37 -6.84 -8.30
CA THR A 93 3.57 -6.43 -6.91
C THR A 93 5.06 -6.37 -6.64
N ARG A 94 5.62 -5.17 -6.55
CA ARG A 94 6.98 -5.01 -6.07
C ARG A 94 6.92 -5.38 -4.59
N PRO A 95 7.74 -6.34 -4.12
CA PRO A 95 7.78 -6.62 -2.70
C PRO A 95 8.01 -5.30 -1.97
N LEU A 96 7.18 -5.02 -0.95
CA LEU A 96 7.50 -3.98 0.01
C LEU A 96 8.94 -4.21 0.43
N ALA A 97 9.77 -3.15 0.43
CA ALA A 97 11.14 -3.27 0.87
C ALA A 97 11.12 -4.04 2.19
N ARG A 98 11.73 -5.23 2.20
CA ARG A 98 11.72 -6.10 3.37
C ARG A 98 12.38 -5.26 4.45
N GLY A 99 11.64 -4.91 5.50
CA GLY A 99 12.20 -4.13 6.59
C GLY A 99 13.49 -4.80 7.02
N VAL A 100 14.60 -4.07 6.91
CA VAL A 100 15.79 -4.46 7.66
C VAL A 100 15.34 -4.46 9.11
N ASP A 101 15.43 -5.62 9.73
CA ASP A 101 15.28 -5.79 11.16
C ASP A 101 15.98 -4.62 11.85
N GLY A 102 15.18 -3.82 12.55
CA GLY A 102 15.62 -2.56 13.13
C GLY A 102 16.92 -2.77 13.91
N PHE A 103 17.86 -1.83 13.71
CA PHE A 103 18.99 -1.60 14.60
C PHE A 103 20.06 -2.70 14.77
N ALA A 104 20.10 -3.76 13.95
CA ALA A 104 21.15 -4.78 14.08
C ALA A 104 22.32 -4.68 13.06
N GLY A 105 22.22 -3.83 12.03
CA GLY A 105 23.37 -3.45 11.19
C GLY A 105 24.15 -4.62 10.57
N LYS A 106 23.50 -5.73 10.21
CA LYS A 106 24.16 -6.86 9.55
C LYS A 106 23.42 -7.26 8.28
N THR A 107 23.89 -6.72 7.15
CA THR A 107 23.62 -7.30 5.83
C THR A 107 24.46 -8.57 5.67
N LYS A 108 23.81 -9.69 5.36
CA LYS A 108 24.46 -10.82 4.68
C LYS A 108 24.40 -10.59 3.17
#